data_AF-A0A852UZZ4-F1
#
_entry.id   AF-A0A852UZZ4-F1
#
_cell.length_a   1.000
_cell.length_b   1.000
_cell.length_c   1.000
_cell.angle_alpha   90.00
_cell.angle_beta   90.00
_cell.angle_gamma   90.00
#
_symmetry.space_group_name_H-M   'P 1'
#
loop_
_entity.id
_entity.type
_entity.pdbx_description
1 polymer ?
#
loop_
_entity_poly.entity_id
_entity_poly.type
_entity_poly.pdbx_seq_one_letter_code
_entity_poly.pdbx_strand_id
1 'polypeptide(L)'
;MRVLMRCLLGLAVLTGCGANAVPVADGGNASMDKARERENVIATCMKQKGFSYTPSVSRPKRSDANPADYAAMKADRSRNGFGVFSAIVYPKPPEKRTPDANQATIDGLSGAERDSYLKTLNECRVTALRQVNGLKVTSVADYQDQMSTEIENIDKELDGDPGLLELAAPFAECLKSKGERVTSTRPLALSVRGMDVWGEKIDRLGKAGTVTAEAARPYLAKEITSALVDLECGKDFYAAFIPLQKRLTNEARVKYGFQEQ
;
A
#
# COMPACT_ATOMS: atom_id res chain seq x y z
N MET A 1 -66.50 -14.93 41.93
CA MET A 1 -65.44 -15.59 42.74
C MET A 1 -64.20 -15.69 41.86
N ARG A 2 -63.14 -14.92 42.15
CA ARG A 2 -61.83 -15.41 42.68
C ARG A 2 -61.27 -16.56 41.80
N VAL A 3 -60.11 -16.48 41.15
CA VAL A 3 -58.78 -16.10 41.66
C VAL A 3 -57.85 -15.70 40.50
N LEU A 4 -57.01 -14.68 40.74
CA LEU A 4 -55.87 -14.28 39.91
C LEU A 4 -54.81 -15.39 39.84
N MET A 5 -54.26 -15.67 38.67
CA MET A 5 -52.97 -16.33 38.52
C MET A 5 -52.06 -15.48 37.63
N ARG A 6 -51.00 -14.94 38.26
CA ARG A 6 -49.95 -14.12 37.66
C ARG A 6 -48.99 -15.03 36.89
N CYS A 7 -48.87 -14.85 35.58
CA CYS A 7 -47.71 -15.31 34.80
C CYS A 7 -46.95 -14.08 34.30
N LEU A 8 -45.77 -13.86 34.85
CA LEU A 8 -44.76 -12.95 34.32
C LEU A 8 -44.18 -13.58 33.05
N LEU A 9 -44.51 -13.03 31.88
CA LEU A 9 -43.72 -13.23 30.66
C LEU A 9 -42.58 -12.21 30.65
N GLY A 10 -41.35 -12.70 30.74
CA GLY A 10 -40.15 -11.91 30.53
C GLY A 10 -40.04 -11.47 29.08
N LEU A 11 -39.84 -10.16 28.88
CA LEU A 11 -39.33 -9.58 27.64
C LEU A 11 -37.90 -10.08 27.42
N ALA A 12 -37.69 -10.85 26.35
CA ALA A 12 -36.38 -10.99 25.72
C ALA A 12 -36.38 -10.12 24.46
N VAL A 13 -35.91 -8.88 24.60
CA VAL A 13 -35.60 -8.02 23.45
C VAL A 13 -34.27 -8.51 22.87
N LEU A 14 -34.34 -9.21 21.73
CA LEU A 14 -33.19 -9.49 20.88
C LEU A 14 -32.76 -8.18 20.21
N THR A 15 -31.93 -7.37 20.87
CA THR A 15 -31.14 -6.35 20.20
C THR A 15 -30.02 -7.05 19.44
N GLY A 16 -30.27 -7.37 18.17
CA GLY A 16 -29.23 -7.77 17.25
C GLY A 16 -28.21 -6.65 17.13
N CYS A 17 -26.97 -6.92 17.53
CA CYS A 17 -25.81 -6.09 17.22
C CYS A 17 -25.64 -6.05 15.70
N GLY A 18 -26.27 -5.08 15.06
CA GLY A 18 -25.88 -4.63 13.73
C GLY A 18 -24.45 -4.09 13.84
N ALA A 19 -23.49 -4.87 13.36
CA ALA A 19 -22.14 -4.39 13.14
C ALA A 19 -22.24 -3.16 12.22
N ASN A 20 -22.09 -1.97 12.80
CA ASN A 20 -21.85 -0.77 12.04
C ASN A 20 -20.54 -0.98 11.31
N ALA A 21 -20.62 -1.34 10.02
CA ALA A 21 -19.50 -1.19 9.12
C ALA A 21 -19.12 0.29 9.16
N VAL A 22 -18.02 0.60 9.84
CA VAL A 22 -17.44 1.94 9.82
C VAL A 22 -17.17 2.26 8.35
N PRO A 23 -17.75 3.34 7.79
CA PRO A 23 -17.44 3.70 6.42
C PRO A 23 -15.95 3.95 6.32
N VAL A 24 -15.27 3.16 5.48
CA VAL A 24 -13.86 3.36 5.16
C VAL A 24 -13.76 4.72 4.49
N ALA A 25 -13.31 5.73 5.23
CA ALA A 25 -13.12 7.06 4.70
C ALA A 25 -12.12 6.99 3.55
N ASP A 26 -12.52 7.53 2.40
CA ASP A 26 -11.64 7.69 1.24
C ASP A 26 -10.59 8.76 1.55
N GLY A 27 -9.52 8.35 2.23
CA GLY A 27 -8.38 9.19 2.60
C GLY A 27 -7.60 9.74 1.40
N GLY A 28 -8.04 9.44 0.16
CA GLY A 28 -7.49 10.00 -1.08
C GLY A 28 -7.59 11.52 -1.14
N ASN A 29 -8.77 12.07 -0.84
CA ASN A 29 -9.02 13.51 -0.97
C ASN A 29 -8.23 14.35 0.06
N ALA A 30 -8.24 13.93 1.33
CA ALA A 30 -7.51 14.63 2.39
C ALA A 30 -5.98 14.62 2.18
N SER A 31 -5.43 13.53 1.65
CA SER A 31 -4.00 13.44 1.31
C SER A 31 -3.64 14.39 0.16
N MET A 32 -4.50 14.51 -0.84
CA MET A 32 -4.28 15.37 -2.01
C MET A 32 -4.33 16.85 -1.65
N ASP A 33 -5.24 17.25 -0.78
CA ASP A 33 -5.34 18.65 -0.34
C ASP A 33 -4.10 19.05 0.48
N LYS A 34 -3.66 18.20 1.41
CA LYS A 34 -2.38 18.41 2.11
C LYS A 34 -1.17 18.45 1.18
N ALA A 35 -1.14 17.62 0.13
CA ALA A 35 -0.07 17.65 -0.85
C ALA A 35 -0.01 19.00 -1.59
N ARG A 36 -1.16 19.52 -2.02
CA ARG A 36 -1.25 20.82 -2.68
C ARG A 36 -0.85 21.96 -1.74
N GLU A 37 -1.27 21.89 -0.48
CA GLU A 37 -0.91 22.87 0.54
C GLU A 37 0.60 22.88 0.81
N ARG A 38 1.24 21.71 0.96
CA ARG A 38 2.71 21.62 1.11
C ARG A 38 3.45 22.28 -0.05
N GLU A 39 3.07 21.96 -1.28
CA GLU A 39 3.70 22.53 -2.48
C GLU A 39 3.58 24.06 -2.53
N ASN A 40 2.44 24.62 -2.10
CA ASN A 40 2.26 26.06 -1.97
C ASN A 40 3.14 26.69 -0.89
N VAL A 41 3.31 26.03 0.26
CA VAL A 41 4.21 26.49 1.33
C VAL A 41 5.67 26.44 0.85
N ILE A 42 6.07 25.38 0.15
CA ILE A 42 7.42 25.26 -0.43
C ILE A 42 7.66 26.39 -1.43
N ALA A 43 6.74 26.63 -2.35
CA ALA A 43 6.87 27.70 -3.35
C ALA A 43 7.01 29.08 -2.70
N THR A 44 6.21 29.34 -1.67
CA THR A 44 6.27 30.60 -0.92
C THR A 44 7.61 30.76 -0.23
N CYS A 45 8.10 29.71 0.44
CA CYS A 45 9.39 29.71 1.12
C CYS A 45 10.56 29.91 0.12
N MET A 46 10.56 29.18 -1.00
CA MET A 46 11.58 29.32 -2.04
C MET A 46 11.62 30.73 -2.61
N LYS A 47 10.43 31.31 -2.91
CA LYS A 47 10.31 32.68 -3.39
C LYS A 47 10.87 33.69 -2.39
N GLN A 48 10.56 33.55 -1.10
CA GLN A 48 11.10 34.42 -0.04
C GLN A 48 12.62 34.33 0.08
N LYS A 49 13.21 33.19 -0.29
CA LYS A 49 14.65 32.95 -0.30
C LYS A 49 15.33 33.30 -1.63
N GLY A 50 14.57 33.87 -2.58
CA GLY A 50 15.10 34.33 -3.87
C GLY A 50 15.18 33.27 -4.96
N PHE A 51 14.57 32.09 -4.76
CA PHE A 51 14.56 31.02 -5.75
C PHE A 51 13.19 30.84 -6.39
N SER A 52 13.18 30.58 -7.70
CA SER A 52 11.97 30.16 -8.42
C SER A 52 11.64 28.71 -8.09
N TYR A 53 10.36 28.43 -7.85
CA TYR A 53 9.85 27.08 -7.64
C TYR A 53 8.42 26.98 -8.17
N THR A 54 8.15 25.93 -8.93
CA THR A 54 6.84 25.60 -9.48
C THR A 54 6.21 24.48 -8.65
N PRO A 55 5.12 24.75 -7.90
CA PRO A 55 4.33 23.73 -7.23
C PRO A 55 3.94 22.59 -8.17
N SER A 56 4.11 21.35 -7.74
CA SER A 56 3.68 20.19 -8.51
C SER A 56 3.06 19.12 -7.62
N VAL A 57 1.81 18.75 -7.90
CA VAL A 57 1.17 17.58 -7.30
C VAL A 57 0.85 16.56 -8.39
N SER A 58 1.29 15.32 -8.21
CA SER A 58 0.85 14.25 -9.10
C SER A 58 -0.65 14.07 -8.95
N ARG A 59 -1.35 13.90 -10.08
CA ARG A 59 -2.77 13.53 -10.04
C ARG A 59 -2.89 12.19 -9.33
N PRO A 60 -3.87 12.02 -8.41
CA PRO A 60 -4.09 10.72 -7.81
C PRO A 60 -4.41 9.73 -8.92
N LYS A 61 -3.72 8.57 -8.91
CA LYS A 61 -4.19 7.42 -9.69
C LYS A 61 -5.64 7.18 -9.24
N ARG A 62 -6.56 7.00 -10.20
CA ARG A 62 -7.95 6.65 -9.87
C ARG A 62 -7.89 5.47 -8.91
N SER A 63 -8.65 5.52 -7.82
CA SER A 63 -8.81 4.36 -6.95
C SER A 63 -9.26 3.21 -7.84
N ASP A 64 -8.41 2.20 -7.96
CA ASP A 64 -8.84 0.93 -8.52
C ASP A 64 -10.00 0.39 -7.68
N ALA A 65 -10.74 -0.55 -8.27
CA ALA A 65 -11.81 -1.29 -7.61
C ALA A 65 -11.37 -1.73 -6.20
N ASN A 66 -12.33 -1.89 -5.28
CA ASN A 66 -12.06 -2.33 -3.92
C ASN A 66 -11.07 -3.51 -3.94
N PRO A 67 -9.83 -3.36 -3.45
CA PRO A 67 -8.80 -4.39 -3.61
C PRO A 67 -9.14 -5.68 -2.82
N ALA A 68 -10.11 -5.60 -1.90
CA ALA A 68 -10.67 -6.76 -1.21
C ALA A 68 -11.84 -7.44 -1.98
N ASP A 69 -12.19 -6.97 -3.17
CA ASP A 69 -13.17 -7.66 -4.02
C ASP A 69 -12.55 -8.95 -4.56
N TYR A 70 -12.96 -10.07 -3.97
CA TYR A 70 -12.52 -11.40 -4.36
C TYR A 70 -12.72 -11.67 -5.86
N ALA A 71 -13.79 -11.18 -6.48
CA ALA A 71 -14.02 -11.40 -7.91
C ALA A 71 -12.99 -10.66 -8.76
N ALA A 72 -12.64 -9.43 -8.37
CA ALA A 72 -11.58 -8.65 -9.01
C ALA A 72 -10.20 -9.30 -8.82
N MET A 73 -9.87 -9.72 -7.60
CA MET A 73 -8.62 -10.44 -7.30
C MET A 73 -8.50 -11.73 -8.12
N LYS A 74 -9.59 -12.50 -8.22
CA LYS A 74 -9.62 -13.74 -8.99
C LYS A 74 -9.43 -13.48 -10.48
N ALA A 75 -10.09 -12.45 -11.02
CA ALA A 75 -9.95 -12.06 -12.42
C ALA A 75 -8.52 -11.60 -12.74
N ASP A 76 -7.88 -10.86 -11.83
CA ASP A 76 -6.49 -10.44 -11.97
C ASP A 76 -5.52 -11.64 -11.91
N ARG A 77 -5.58 -12.44 -10.84
CA ARG A 77 -4.71 -13.62 -10.65
C ARG A 77 -4.87 -14.67 -11.77
N SER A 78 -6.05 -14.78 -12.36
CA SER A 78 -6.31 -15.67 -13.52
C SER A 78 -5.55 -15.25 -14.78
N ARG A 79 -5.16 -13.98 -14.89
CA ARG A 79 -4.39 -13.45 -16.04
C ARG A 79 -2.92 -13.23 -15.70
N ASN A 80 -2.64 -12.74 -14.51
CA ASN A 80 -1.34 -12.20 -14.14
C ASN A 80 -0.59 -13.06 -13.11
N GLY A 81 -1.22 -14.08 -12.52
CA GLY A 81 -0.62 -14.83 -11.42
C GLY A 81 -0.34 -13.93 -10.22
N PHE A 82 0.87 -13.98 -9.67
CA PHE A 82 1.36 -13.03 -8.66
C PHE A 82 2.08 -11.81 -9.30
N GLY A 83 2.12 -11.72 -10.63
CA GLY A 83 2.73 -10.62 -11.36
C GLY A 83 4.14 -10.90 -11.89
N VAL A 84 4.82 -11.93 -11.39
CA VAL A 84 6.27 -12.15 -11.61
C VAL A 84 6.59 -12.43 -13.08
N PHE A 85 5.97 -13.46 -13.67
CA PHE A 85 6.19 -13.79 -15.08
C PHE A 85 5.31 -12.95 -16.01
N SER A 86 4.17 -12.46 -15.52
CA SER A 86 3.28 -11.60 -16.31
C SER A 86 3.96 -10.30 -16.75
N ALA A 87 4.88 -9.75 -15.93
CA ALA A 87 5.65 -8.57 -16.28
C ALA A 87 6.57 -8.78 -17.50
N ILE A 88 7.02 -10.02 -17.76
CA ILE A 88 7.81 -10.37 -18.95
C ILE A 88 6.89 -10.66 -20.14
N VAL A 89 5.78 -11.37 -19.91
CA VAL A 89 4.86 -11.82 -20.98
C VAL A 89 4.01 -10.68 -21.52
N TYR A 90 3.62 -9.75 -20.64
CA TYR A 90 2.78 -8.58 -20.92
C TYR A 90 3.51 -7.31 -20.46
N PRO A 91 4.64 -6.94 -21.12
CA PRO A 91 5.42 -5.80 -20.69
C PRO A 91 4.55 -4.54 -20.76
N LYS A 92 4.45 -3.82 -19.65
CA LYS A 92 3.82 -2.51 -19.64
C LYS A 92 4.67 -1.57 -20.50
N PRO A 93 4.05 -0.68 -21.31
CA PRO A 93 4.81 0.35 -21.99
C PRO A 93 5.57 1.17 -20.93
N PRO A 94 6.77 1.67 -21.25
CA PRO A 94 7.52 2.49 -20.32
C PRO A 94 6.64 3.65 -19.86
N GLU A 95 6.48 3.77 -18.54
CA GLU A 95 5.69 4.83 -17.97
C GLU A 95 6.36 6.16 -18.34
N LYS A 96 5.62 7.01 -19.06
CA LYS A 96 6.09 8.35 -19.40
C LYS A 96 6.09 9.17 -18.10
N ARG A 97 7.25 9.22 -17.44
CA ARG A 97 7.45 10.11 -16.30
C ARG A 97 7.20 11.53 -16.77
N THR A 98 6.28 12.20 -16.09
CA THR A 98 6.12 13.65 -16.28
C THR A 98 7.41 14.28 -15.78
N PRO A 99 8.11 15.08 -16.60
CA PRO A 99 9.32 15.76 -16.15
C PRO A 99 9.01 16.59 -14.90
N ASP A 100 9.94 16.61 -13.94
CA ASP A 100 9.85 17.52 -12.80
C ASP A 100 9.81 18.96 -13.35
N ALA A 101 8.78 19.71 -12.96
CA ALA A 101 8.56 21.09 -13.39
C ALA A 101 9.72 22.02 -13.03
N ASN A 102 10.54 21.65 -12.05
CA ASN A 102 11.70 22.42 -11.60
C ASN A 102 13.03 21.91 -12.18
N GLN A 103 13.03 20.82 -12.95
CA GLN A 103 14.26 20.20 -13.46
C GLN A 103 15.07 21.17 -14.32
N ALA A 104 14.42 21.87 -15.26
CA ALA A 104 15.07 22.84 -16.13
C ALA A 104 15.64 24.04 -15.34
N THR A 105 14.97 24.45 -14.26
CA THR A 105 15.50 25.49 -13.36
C THR A 105 16.76 25.00 -12.67
N ILE A 106 16.76 23.78 -12.12
CA ILE A 106 17.89 23.19 -11.40
C ILE A 106 19.09 22.97 -12.31
N ASP A 107 18.87 22.44 -13.52
CA ASP A 107 19.93 22.14 -14.48
C ASP A 107 20.58 23.40 -15.07
N GLY A 108 19.88 24.54 -15.04
CA GLY A 108 20.42 25.84 -15.46
C GLY A 108 21.31 26.54 -14.43
N LEU A 109 21.40 26.03 -13.19
CA LEU A 109 22.21 26.64 -12.12
C LEU A 109 23.67 26.17 -12.17
N SER A 110 24.61 27.06 -11.84
CA SER A 110 26.00 26.66 -11.60
C SER A 110 26.14 25.80 -10.34
N GLY A 111 27.27 25.12 -10.14
CA GLY A 111 27.45 24.18 -9.01
C GLY A 111 27.09 24.78 -7.63
N ALA A 112 27.65 25.94 -7.30
CA ALA A 112 27.37 26.59 -6.02
C ALA A 112 25.91 27.10 -5.90
N GLU A 113 25.32 27.57 -7.00
CA GLU A 113 23.92 28.00 -7.03
C GLU A 113 22.97 26.81 -6.88
N ARG A 114 23.28 25.69 -7.51
CA ARG A 114 22.54 24.44 -7.42
C ARG A 114 22.57 23.89 -5.99
N ASP A 115 23.73 23.89 -5.34
CA ASP A 115 23.87 23.45 -3.95
C ASP A 115 23.06 24.34 -3.00
N SER A 116 23.11 25.65 -3.20
CA SER A 116 22.32 26.63 -2.43
C SER A 116 20.81 26.43 -2.64
N TYR A 117 20.38 26.20 -3.88
CA TYR A 117 19.00 25.90 -4.23
C TYR A 117 18.51 24.63 -3.52
N LEU A 118 19.24 23.52 -3.63
CA LEU A 118 18.85 22.23 -3.05
C LEU A 118 18.81 22.27 -1.52
N LYS A 119 19.78 22.95 -0.90
CA LYS A 119 19.78 23.19 0.55
C LYS A 119 18.54 23.96 0.97
N THR A 120 18.25 25.08 0.29
CA THR A 120 17.08 25.92 0.59
C THR A 120 15.78 25.16 0.36
N LEU A 121 15.69 24.37 -0.71
CA LEU A 121 14.53 23.53 -1.00
C LEU A 121 14.29 22.51 0.12
N ASN A 122 15.34 21.90 0.67
CA ASN A 122 15.21 20.99 1.80
C ASN A 122 14.74 21.69 3.08
N GLU A 123 15.25 22.90 3.38
CA GLU A 123 14.76 23.73 4.49
C GLU A 123 13.27 24.08 4.32
N CYS A 124 12.87 24.45 3.10
CA CYS A 124 11.48 24.76 2.76
C CYS A 124 10.56 23.53 2.86
N ARG A 125 11.03 22.34 2.46
CA ARG A 125 10.30 21.07 2.63
C ARG A 125 10.07 20.74 4.12
N VAL A 126 11.09 20.87 4.95
CA VAL A 126 10.97 20.67 6.41
C VAL A 126 9.95 21.65 7.01
N THR A 127 9.98 22.91 6.55
CA THR A 127 9.01 23.93 6.98
C THR A 127 7.58 23.53 6.59
N ALA A 128 7.36 23.11 5.35
CA ALA A 128 6.05 22.66 4.87
C ALA A 128 5.53 21.43 5.63
N LEU A 129 6.38 20.44 5.89
CA LEU A 129 6.02 19.26 6.68
C LEU A 129 5.60 19.61 8.11
N ARG A 130 6.26 20.58 8.74
CA ARG A 130 5.86 21.09 10.07
C ARG A 130 4.52 21.82 10.03
N GLN A 131 4.34 22.73 9.08
CA GLN A 131 3.16 23.59 9.01
C GLN A 131 1.90 22.83 8.59
N VAL A 132 2.00 21.99 7.55
CA VAL A 132 0.83 21.33 6.94
C VAL A 132 0.52 19.99 7.60
N ASN A 133 1.57 19.21 7.91
CA ASN A 133 1.41 17.87 8.46
C ASN A 133 1.56 17.81 9.99
N GLY A 134 1.99 18.90 10.63
CA GLY A 134 2.22 18.93 12.08
C GLY A 134 3.39 18.06 12.54
N LEU A 135 4.26 17.63 11.62
CA LEU A 135 5.35 16.72 11.92
C LEU A 135 6.47 17.44 12.66
N LYS A 136 7.08 16.76 13.63
CA LYS A 136 8.27 17.23 14.35
C LYS A 136 9.53 16.74 13.66
N VAL A 137 9.72 17.15 12.41
CA VAL A 137 10.90 16.79 11.60
C VAL A 137 11.93 17.90 11.63
N THR A 138 13.22 17.55 11.70
CA THR A 138 14.35 18.47 11.77
C THR A 138 15.12 18.58 10.46
N SER A 139 15.03 17.56 9.62
CA SER A 139 15.65 17.46 8.31
C SER A 139 14.83 16.56 7.39
N VAL A 140 15.18 16.51 6.10
CA VAL A 140 14.61 15.54 5.16
C VAL A 140 15.00 14.10 5.56
N ALA A 141 16.21 13.89 6.09
CA ALA A 141 16.65 12.58 6.58
C ALA A 141 15.81 12.12 7.78
N ASP A 142 15.58 12.98 8.77
CA ASP A 142 14.71 12.70 9.92
C ASP A 142 13.27 12.39 9.47
N TYR A 143 12.75 13.10 8.46
CA TYR A 143 11.46 12.73 7.86
C TYR A 143 11.47 11.33 7.24
N GLN A 144 12.53 10.94 6.52
CA GLN A 144 12.67 9.61 5.94
C GLN A 144 12.79 8.52 7.01
N ASP A 145 13.51 8.80 8.11
CA ASP A 145 13.65 7.87 9.25
C ASP A 145 12.30 7.68 9.96
N GLN A 146 11.56 8.75 10.21
CA GLN A 146 10.22 8.68 10.80
C GLN A 146 9.25 7.92 9.91
N MET A 147 9.33 8.10 8.59
CA MET A 147 8.50 7.37 7.63
C MET A 147 8.85 5.87 7.60
N SER A 148 10.14 5.54 7.60
CA SER A 148 10.60 4.14 7.64
C SER A 148 10.14 3.46 8.93
N THR A 149 10.25 4.16 10.06
CA THR A 149 9.74 3.68 11.36
C THR A 149 8.24 3.44 11.33
N GLU A 150 7.46 4.32 10.68
CA GLU A 150 6.02 4.11 10.56
C GLU A 150 5.69 2.88 9.72
N ILE A 151 6.39 2.66 8.61
CA ILE A 151 6.22 1.44 7.78
C ILE A 151 6.49 0.18 8.62
N GLU A 152 7.59 0.17 9.38
CA GLU A 152 7.88 -0.96 10.29
C GLU A 152 6.79 -1.15 11.36
N ASN A 153 6.17 -0.07 11.84
CA ASN A 153 5.08 -0.16 12.81
C ASN A 153 3.80 -0.73 12.17
N ILE A 154 3.50 -0.37 10.93
CA ILE A 154 2.41 -0.96 10.15
C ILE A 154 2.64 -2.47 9.99
N ASP A 155 3.86 -2.87 9.64
CA ASP A 155 4.21 -4.28 9.49
C ASP A 155 4.04 -5.04 10.80
N LYS A 156 4.47 -4.45 11.93
CA LYS A 156 4.27 -5.02 13.28
C LYS A 156 2.79 -5.11 13.66
N GLU A 157 1.98 -4.12 13.29
CA GLU A 157 0.53 -4.13 13.54
C GLU A 157 -0.14 -5.24 12.74
N LEU A 158 0.20 -5.39 11.46
CA LEU A 158 -0.33 -6.47 10.61
C LEU A 158 0.09 -7.85 11.10
N ASP A 159 1.35 -8.03 11.48
CA ASP A 159 1.85 -9.31 12.00
C ASP A 159 1.36 -9.61 13.42
N GLY A 160 0.98 -8.60 14.19
CA GLY A 160 0.51 -8.70 15.57
C GLY A 160 -1.01 -8.73 15.73
N ASP A 161 -1.78 -8.46 14.67
CA ASP A 161 -3.24 -8.42 14.72
C ASP A 161 -3.81 -9.81 15.08
N PRO A 162 -4.59 -9.94 16.18
CA PRO A 162 -5.10 -11.23 16.62
C PRO A 162 -6.00 -11.92 15.59
N GLY A 163 -6.81 -11.16 14.83
CA GLY A 163 -7.69 -11.70 13.81
C GLY A 163 -6.92 -12.24 12.62
N LEU A 164 -5.89 -11.52 12.17
CA LEU A 164 -4.99 -11.99 11.12
C LEU A 164 -4.19 -13.23 11.54
N LEU A 165 -3.73 -13.27 12.79
CA LEU A 165 -3.02 -14.43 13.34
C LEU A 165 -3.92 -15.68 13.38
N GLU A 166 -5.19 -15.53 13.77
CA GLU A 166 -6.17 -16.62 13.77
C GLU A 166 -6.42 -17.15 12.34
N LEU A 167 -6.53 -16.25 11.35
CA LEU A 167 -6.76 -16.60 9.95
C LEU A 167 -5.50 -17.14 9.24
N ALA A 168 -4.31 -16.78 9.71
CA ALA A 168 -3.03 -17.18 9.10
C ALA A 168 -2.79 -18.69 9.19
N ALA A 169 -3.15 -19.31 10.30
CA ALA A 169 -2.94 -20.75 10.52
C ALA A 169 -3.72 -21.64 9.52
N PRO A 170 -5.06 -21.53 9.38
CA PRO A 170 -5.81 -22.32 8.41
C PRO A 170 -5.42 -21.98 6.96
N PHE A 171 -5.07 -20.73 6.65
CA PHE A 171 -4.56 -20.35 5.34
C PHE A 171 -3.26 -21.11 5.01
N ALA A 172 -2.27 -21.05 5.90
CA ALA A 172 -1.01 -21.75 5.74
C ALA A 172 -1.18 -23.28 5.60
N GLU A 173 -2.10 -23.88 6.37
CA GLU A 173 -2.38 -25.31 6.29
C GLU A 173 -3.04 -25.69 4.96
N CYS A 174 -4.01 -24.90 4.50
CA CYS A 174 -4.63 -25.10 3.19
C CYS A 174 -3.57 -25.07 2.08
N LEU A 175 -2.68 -24.08 2.08
CA LEU A 175 -1.57 -24.00 1.12
C LEU A 175 -0.71 -25.27 1.13
N LYS A 176 -0.22 -25.69 2.31
CA LYS A 176 0.59 -26.91 2.44
C LYS A 176 -0.13 -28.15 1.90
N SER A 177 -1.42 -28.30 2.20
CA SER A 177 -2.24 -29.42 1.71
C SER A 177 -2.36 -29.45 0.17
N LYS A 178 -2.20 -28.31 -0.49
CA LYS A 178 -2.19 -28.16 -1.95
C LYS A 178 -0.78 -28.25 -2.55
N GLY A 179 0.24 -28.56 -1.75
CA GLY A 179 1.63 -28.65 -2.18
C GLY A 179 2.33 -27.30 -2.36
N GLU A 180 1.72 -26.22 -1.88
CA GLU A 180 2.27 -24.87 -1.93
C GLU A 180 3.36 -24.68 -0.86
N ARG A 181 4.46 -24.00 -1.22
CA ARG A 181 5.55 -23.73 -0.29
C ARG A 181 5.13 -22.63 0.69
N VAL A 182 5.21 -22.93 2.00
CA VAL A 182 4.98 -21.97 3.09
C VAL A 182 6.24 -21.88 3.95
N THR A 183 6.85 -20.70 4.01
CA THR A 183 8.10 -20.44 4.75
C THR A 183 7.88 -19.75 6.09
N SER A 184 6.72 -19.12 6.29
CA SER A 184 6.33 -18.39 7.49
C SER A 184 4.81 -18.39 7.61
N THR A 185 4.29 -18.36 8.83
CA THR A 185 2.86 -18.18 9.13
C THR A 185 2.54 -16.77 9.65
N ARG A 186 3.51 -15.84 9.58
CA ARG A 186 3.25 -14.44 9.91
C ARG A 186 2.34 -13.82 8.83
N PRO A 187 1.29 -13.06 9.20
CA PRO A 187 0.34 -12.46 8.26
C PRO A 187 0.99 -11.77 7.06
N LEU A 188 1.93 -10.86 7.29
CA LEU A 188 2.59 -10.13 6.21
C LEU A 188 3.36 -11.07 5.29
N ALA A 189 4.11 -12.02 5.86
CA ALA A 189 4.86 -13.01 5.09
C ALA A 189 3.96 -13.94 4.26
N LEU A 190 2.78 -14.30 4.77
CA LEU A 190 1.78 -15.04 3.99
C LEU A 190 1.20 -14.20 2.85
N SER A 191 0.96 -12.91 3.09
CA SER A 191 0.37 -12.01 2.08
C SER A 191 1.26 -11.85 0.84
N VAL A 192 2.59 -11.88 1.00
CA VAL A 192 3.58 -11.69 -0.08
C VAL A 192 4.23 -13.00 -0.56
N ARG A 193 3.95 -14.13 0.11
CA ARG A 193 4.54 -15.46 -0.15
C ARG A 193 4.64 -15.81 -1.62
N GLY A 194 3.55 -15.61 -2.38
CA GLY A 194 3.52 -15.94 -3.79
C GLY A 194 4.55 -15.17 -4.61
N MET A 195 4.67 -13.86 -4.37
CA MET A 195 5.69 -13.03 -5.02
C MET A 195 7.09 -13.49 -4.64
N ASP A 196 7.36 -13.84 -3.38
CA ASP A 196 8.69 -14.29 -2.94
C ASP A 196 9.08 -15.63 -3.59
N VAL A 197 8.20 -16.64 -3.52
CA VAL A 197 8.47 -17.98 -4.07
C VAL A 197 8.70 -17.95 -5.58
N TRP A 198 7.88 -17.19 -6.30
CA TRP A 198 8.01 -17.04 -7.75
C TRP A 198 9.13 -16.06 -8.13
N GLY A 199 9.43 -15.07 -7.29
CA GLY A 199 10.60 -14.19 -7.33
C GLY A 199 11.92 -14.96 -7.31
N GLU A 200 12.09 -15.86 -6.34
CA GLU A 200 13.25 -16.76 -6.27
C GLU A 200 13.39 -17.62 -7.55
N LYS A 201 12.27 -17.94 -8.21
CA LYS A 201 12.28 -18.73 -9.44
C LYS A 201 12.76 -17.89 -10.63
N ILE A 202 12.24 -16.68 -10.82
CA ILE A 202 12.67 -15.79 -11.91
C ILE A 202 14.13 -15.37 -11.74
N ASP A 203 14.60 -15.13 -10.50
CA ASP A 203 15.99 -14.77 -10.23
C ASP A 203 16.96 -15.87 -10.63
N ARG A 204 16.62 -17.13 -10.34
CA ARG A 204 17.44 -18.28 -10.77
C ARG A 204 17.47 -18.43 -12.29
N LEU A 205 16.36 -18.17 -12.97
CA LEU A 205 16.32 -18.19 -14.43
C LEU A 205 17.15 -17.05 -15.03
N GLY A 206 17.02 -15.84 -14.48
CA GLY A 206 17.80 -14.67 -14.88
C GLY A 206 19.31 -14.86 -14.74
N LYS A 207 19.75 -15.52 -13.66
CA LYS A 207 21.16 -15.91 -13.47
C LYS A 207 21.67 -16.90 -14.54
N ALA A 208 20.78 -17.69 -15.13
CA ALA A 208 21.11 -18.61 -16.22
C ALA A 208 21.04 -17.94 -17.62
N GLY A 209 20.45 -16.75 -17.72
CA GLY A 209 20.36 -15.97 -18.95
C GLY A 209 19.07 -15.13 -19.03
N THR A 210 18.96 -14.34 -20.09
CA THR A 210 17.77 -13.52 -20.35
C THR A 210 16.53 -14.39 -20.56
N VAL A 211 15.48 -14.15 -19.78
CA VAL A 211 14.19 -14.83 -19.91
C VAL A 211 13.33 -14.09 -20.94
N THR A 212 13.07 -14.71 -22.09
CA THR A 212 12.18 -14.14 -23.11
C THR A 212 10.71 -14.31 -22.73
N ALA A 213 9.82 -13.58 -23.41
CA ALA A 213 8.38 -13.74 -23.25
C ALA A 213 7.92 -15.18 -23.57
N GLU A 214 8.44 -15.81 -24.63
CA GLU A 214 8.10 -17.20 -24.96
C GLU A 214 8.54 -18.17 -23.85
N ALA A 215 9.75 -17.99 -23.32
CA ALA A 215 10.26 -18.81 -22.23
C ALA A 215 9.52 -18.60 -20.91
N ALA A 216 8.97 -17.40 -20.67
CA ALA A 216 8.22 -17.04 -19.47
C ALA A 216 6.78 -17.60 -19.44
N ARG A 217 6.12 -17.75 -20.59
CA ARG A 217 4.72 -18.24 -20.69
C ARG A 217 4.42 -19.53 -19.91
N PRO A 218 5.22 -20.62 -19.99
CA PRO A 218 4.95 -21.82 -19.23
C PRO A 218 5.10 -21.63 -17.72
N TYR A 219 5.93 -20.67 -17.26
CA TYR A 219 6.02 -20.32 -15.85
C TYR A 219 4.83 -19.49 -15.40
N LEU A 220 4.39 -18.52 -16.21
CA LEU A 220 3.17 -17.75 -15.94
C LEU A 220 1.94 -18.67 -15.77
N ALA A 221 1.78 -19.71 -16.60
CA ALA A 221 0.67 -20.65 -16.45
C ALA A 221 0.68 -21.38 -15.09
N LYS A 222 1.87 -21.74 -14.59
CA LYS A 222 2.03 -22.37 -13.28
C LYS A 222 1.83 -21.36 -12.14
N GLU A 223 2.34 -20.15 -12.31
CA GLU A 223 2.15 -19.03 -11.38
C GLU A 223 0.66 -18.70 -11.22
N ILE A 224 -0.10 -18.64 -12.32
CA ILE A 224 -1.57 -18.45 -12.30
C ILE A 224 -2.25 -19.55 -11.47
N THR A 225 -1.86 -20.81 -11.68
CA THR A 225 -2.44 -21.94 -10.92
C THR A 225 -2.16 -21.78 -9.43
N SER A 226 -0.91 -21.45 -9.06
CA SER A 226 -0.48 -21.21 -7.69
C SER A 226 -1.21 -20.00 -7.06
N ALA A 227 -1.36 -18.91 -7.81
CA ALA A 227 -2.04 -17.70 -7.36
C ALA A 227 -3.54 -17.92 -7.10
N LEU A 228 -4.20 -18.76 -7.90
CA LEU A 228 -5.60 -19.14 -7.69
C LEU A 228 -5.78 -20.05 -6.47
N VAL A 229 -4.87 -21.00 -6.25
CA VAL A 229 -4.85 -21.83 -5.03
C VAL A 229 -4.67 -20.95 -3.80
N ASP A 230 -3.72 -20.03 -3.86
CA ASP A 230 -3.43 -19.07 -2.80
C ASP A 230 -4.65 -18.19 -2.48
N LEU A 231 -5.34 -17.69 -3.51
CA LEU A 231 -6.52 -16.85 -3.32
C LEU A 231 -7.66 -17.63 -2.66
N GLU A 232 -7.84 -18.89 -3.05
CA GLU A 232 -8.89 -19.72 -2.50
C GLU A 232 -8.60 -20.09 -1.04
N CYS A 233 -7.38 -20.53 -0.75
CA CYS A 233 -6.95 -20.85 0.61
C CYS A 233 -6.95 -19.63 1.54
N GLY A 234 -6.63 -18.45 1.01
CA GLY A 234 -6.50 -17.21 1.76
C GLY A 234 -7.74 -16.32 1.72
N LYS A 235 -8.89 -16.80 1.27
CA LYS A 235 -10.08 -15.96 1.02
C LYS A 235 -10.47 -15.11 2.24
N ASP A 236 -10.61 -15.74 3.40
CA ASP A 236 -11.00 -15.04 4.64
C ASP A 236 -9.84 -14.18 5.18
N PHE A 237 -8.60 -14.66 5.04
CA PHE A 237 -7.40 -13.91 5.38
C PHE A 237 -7.31 -12.60 4.59
N TYR A 238 -7.44 -12.62 3.26
CA TYR A 238 -7.36 -11.43 2.42
C TYR A 238 -8.52 -10.47 2.64
N ALA A 239 -9.72 -10.99 2.96
CA ALA A 239 -10.87 -10.17 3.31
C ALA A 239 -10.63 -9.34 4.59
N ALA A 240 -9.82 -9.83 5.52
CA ALA A 240 -9.40 -9.10 6.73
C ALA A 240 -8.14 -8.26 6.51
N PHE A 241 -7.12 -8.84 5.87
CA PHE A 241 -5.79 -8.25 5.71
C PHE A 241 -5.82 -6.98 4.84
N ILE A 242 -6.46 -7.04 3.68
CA ILE A 242 -6.40 -5.94 2.69
C ILE A 242 -7.04 -4.65 3.23
N PRO A 243 -8.24 -4.68 3.83
CA PRO A 243 -8.82 -3.47 4.42
C PRO A 243 -7.97 -2.89 5.56
N LEU A 244 -7.40 -3.75 6.43
CA LEU A 244 -6.54 -3.32 7.53
C LEU A 244 -5.26 -2.65 7.02
N GLN A 245 -4.53 -3.32 6.11
CA GLN A 245 -3.34 -2.76 5.48
C GLN A 245 -3.66 -1.43 4.79
N LYS A 246 -4.74 -1.38 3.99
CA LYS A 246 -5.15 -0.15 3.30
C LYS A 246 -5.45 0.98 4.27
N ARG A 247 -6.12 0.70 5.40
CA ARG A 247 -6.40 1.70 6.44
C ARG A 247 -5.09 2.25 7.02
N LEU A 248 -4.19 1.38 7.47
CA LEU A 248 -2.92 1.76 8.09
C LEU A 248 -2.03 2.57 7.13
N THR A 249 -1.89 2.10 5.89
CA THR A 249 -1.14 2.83 4.86
C THR A 249 -1.79 4.19 4.55
N ASN A 250 -3.12 4.28 4.50
CA ASN A 250 -3.80 5.56 4.29
C ASN A 250 -3.63 6.53 5.47
N GLU A 251 -3.68 6.03 6.70
CA GLU A 251 -3.43 6.83 7.91
C GLU A 251 -2.00 7.39 7.88
N ALA A 252 -1.01 6.54 7.61
CA ALA A 252 0.39 6.96 7.43
C ALA A 252 0.53 7.93 6.25
N ARG A 253 -0.16 7.72 5.14
CA ARG A 253 -0.17 8.65 4.01
C ARG A 253 -0.73 10.02 4.38
N VAL A 254 -1.83 10.09 5.10
CA VAL A 254 -2.44 11.37 5.53
C VAL A 254 -1.54 12.09 6.54
N LYS A 255 -0.82 11.33 7.38
CA LYS A 255 0.10 11.85 8.39
C LYS A 255 1.40 12.33 7.77
N TYR A 256 2.09 11.50 6.99
CA TYR A 256 3.41 11.78 6.44
C TYR A 256 3.40 12.42 5.04
N GLY A 257 2.35 12.18 4.25
CA GLY A 257 2.15 12.87 2.96
C GLY A 257 2.90 12.25 1.77
N PHE A 258 3.36 11.00 1.84
CA PHE A 258 3.99 10.34 0.69
C PHE A 258 2.95 9.89 -0.36
N GLN A 259 3.31 9.91 -1.64
CA GLN A 259 2.51 9.26 -2.69
C GLN A 259 3.26 7.98 -3.09
N GLU A 260 2.56 6.84 -3.18
CA GLU A 260 3.11 5.68 -3.89
C GLU A 260 3.35 6.10 -5.35
N GLN A 261 4.58 5.88 -5.83
CA GLN A 261 4.95 6.16 -7.22
C GLN A 261 4.29 5.15 -8.16
#